data_AF-A0A819H111-F1
#
_entry.id   AF-A0A819H111-F1
#
_cell.length_a   1.000
_cell.length_b   1.000
_cell.length_c   1.000
_cell.angle_alpha   90.00
_cell.angle_beta   90.00
_cell.angle_gamma   90.00
#
_symmetry.space_group_name_H-M   'P 1'
#
loop_
_entity.id
_entity.type
_entity.pdbx_description
1 polymer ?
#
loop_
_entity_poly.entity_id
_entity_poly.type
_entity_poly.pdbx_seq_one_letter_code
_entity_poly.pdbx_strand_id
1 'polypeptide(L)'
;MNLPDSLPALSTLQGLPLNKELRTNEAEFRFDSLATHMKSVKTNIAFAAEDCTSVIKKISYDTLTNSFAGFSVPLNDRIPATLHYQTDSFRRLLEWFSREDYSPLINIYMIQRITNMQVSPNSFLLSAFGANNEYKSIDIIRR
;
A
#
# COMPACT_ATOMS: atom_id res chain seq x y z
N MET A 1 0.05 -13.72 7.66
CA MET A 1 0.68 -13.73 6.33
C MET A 1 0.95 -15.17 5.85
N ASN A 2 0.11 -15.71 4.95
CA ASN A 2 0.20 -17.09 4.42
C ASN A 2 0.71 -17.14 2.98
N LEU A 3 1.76 -16.38 2.68
CA LEU A 3 2.44 -16.43 1.39
C LEU A 3 3.82 -17.09 1.60
N PRO A 4 4.12 -18.21 0.92
CA PRO A 4 5.43 -18.86 1.05
C PRO A 4 6.53 -17.91 0.55
N ASP A 5 7.58 -17.75 1.36
CA ASP A 5 8.77 -16.91 1.10
C ASP A 5 8.54 -15.39 0.99
N SER A 6 7.47 -14.88 1.61
CA SER A 6 6.85 -13.61 1.20
C SER A 6 7.52 -12.29 1.57
N LEU A 7 8.58 -12.27 2.38
CA LEU A 7 9.25 -11.03 2.75
C LEU A 7 10.78 -11.15 2.69
N PRO A 8 11.47 -10.35 1.86
CA PRO A 8 12.91 -10.19 2.00
C PRO A 8 13.22 -9.53 3.36
N ALA A 9 14.38 -9.84 3.93
CA ALA A 9 14.81 -9.22 5.18
C ALA A 9 14.85 -7.69 5.04
N LEU A 10 14.54 -6.97 6.12
CA LEU A 10 14.52 -5.50 6.15
C LEU A 10 15.86 -4.90 5.69
N SER A 11 16.97 -5.59 5.95
CA SER A 11 18.32 -5.24 5.50
C SER A 11 18.49 -5.28 3.98
N THR A 12 17.78 -6.19 3.30
CA THR A 12 17.75 -6.29 1.83
C THR A 12 17.00 -5.11 1.21
N LEU A 13 15.99 -4.57 1.88
CA LEU A 13 15.24 -3.38 1.44
C LEU A 13 16.05 -2.09 1.62
N GLN A 14 16.90 -2.00 2.64
CA GLN A 14 17.75 -0.82 2.91
C GLN A 14 18.91 -0.67 1.91
N GLY A 15 19.34 -1.75 1.26
CA GLY A 15 20.43 -1.75 0.28
C GLY A 15 20.00 -1.49 -1.17
N LEU A 16 18.68 -1.48 -1.45
CA LEU A 16 18.18 -1.11 -2.77
C LEU A 16 18.24 0.41 -2.90
N PRO A 17 18.86 0.96 -3.97
CA PRO A 17 18.74 2.38 -4.24
C PRO A 17 17.24 2.71 -4.28
N LEU A 18 16.81 3.70 -3.50
CA LEU A 18 15.47 4.27 -3.58
C LEU A 18 15.31 4.86 -4.99
N ASN A 19 15.07 4.00 -5.98
CA ASN A 19 14.74 4.41 -7.32
C ASN A 19 13.45 5.20 -7.18
N LYS A 20 13.47 6.47 -7.58
CA LYS A 20 12.26 7.32 -7.60
C LYS A 20 11.11 6.66 -8.36
N GLU A 21 11.41 5.73 -9.28
CA GLU A 21 10.46 4.90 -10.03
C GLU A 21 9.75 3.80 -9.21
N LEU A 22 10.25 3.46 -8.02
CA LEU A 22 9.63 2.50 -7.10
C LEU A 22 8.80 3.16 -6.01
N ARG A 23 8.69 4.50 -6.00
CA ARG A 23 7.95 5.23 -4.98
C ARG A 23 6.46 4.98 -5.17
N THR A 24 5.83 4.35 -4.18
CA THR A 24 4.40 4.08 -4.17
C THR A 24 3.67 5.21 -3.46
N ASN A 25 2.65 5.80 -4.09
CA ASN A 25 1.76 6.70 -3.38
C ASN A 25 0.79 5.90 -2.50
N GLU A 26 0.36 6.51 -1.39
CA GLU A 26 -0.66 5.92 -0.53
C GLU A 26 -1.96 5.71 -1.32
N ALA A 27 -2.57 4.52 -1.15
CA ALA A 27 -3.80 4.09 -1.81
C ALA A 27 -3.74 3.99 -3.35
N GLU A 28 -2.56 4.09 -3.97
CA GLU A 28 -2.40 3.90 -5.40
C GLU A 28 -2.32 2.41 -5.77
N PHE A 29 -3.17 1.96 -6.69
CA PHE A 29 -3.08 0.61 -7.27
C PHE A 29 -2.22 0.60 -8.53
N ARG A 30 -1.07 -0.07 -8.45
CA ARG A 30 -0.03 -0.04 -9.49
C ARG A 30 -0.21 -1.11 -10.57
N PHE A 31 -1.37 -1.15 -11.21
CA PHE A 31 -1.70 -2.19 -12.20
C PHE A 31 -0.77 -2.19 -13.42
N ASP A 32 -0.31 -1.02 -13.89
CA ASP A 32 0.62 -0.95 -15.03
C ASP A 32 2.00 -1.53 -14.69
N SER A 33 2.48 -1.24 -13.48
CA SER A 33 3.71 -1.81 -12.94
C SER A 33 3.55 -3.33 -12.74
N LEU A 34 2.39 -3.77 -12.25
CA LEU A 34 2.06 -5.18 -12.12
C LEU A 34 2.05 -5.87 -13.50
N ALA A 35 1.44 -5.28 -14.52
CA ALA A 35 1.41 -5.85 -15.87
C ALA A 35 2.83 -6.03 -16.43
N THR A 36 3.71 -5.05 -16.20
CA THR A 36 5.12 -5.12 -16.58
C THR A 36 5.86 -6.22 -15.80
N HIS A 37 5.60 -6.30 -14.49
CA HIS A 37 6.15 -7.31 -13.60
C HIS A 37 5.73 -8.74 -14.01
N MET A 38 4.48 -8.94 -14.41
CA MET A 38 3.96 -10.23 -14.89
C MET A 38 4.53 -10.61 -16.26
N LYS A 39 4.64 -9.65 -17.18
CA LYS A 39 5.25 -9.84 -18.52
C LYS A 39 6.70 -10.30 -18.43
N SER A 40 7.47 -9.82 -17.46
CA SER A 40 8.87 -10.20 -17.29
C SER A 40 9.10 -11.71 -17.10
N VAL A 41 8.10 -12.44 -16.60
CA VAL A 41 8.19 -13.89 -16.32
C VAL A 41 7.23 -14.72 -17.18
N LYS A 42 6.58 -14.10 -18.18
CA LYS A 42 5.66 -14.77 -19.11
C LYS A 42 4.57 -15.60 -18.41
N THR A 43 4.12 -15.15 -17.23
CA THR A 43 3.01 -15.76 -16.51
C THR A 43 1.87 -14.76 -16.38
N ASN A 44 0.64 -15.27 -16.51
CA ASN A 44 -0.59 -14.50 -16.31
C ASN A 44 -1.34 -14.95 -15.05
N ILE A 45 -0.75 -15.86 -14.26
CA ILE A 45 -1.38 -16.42 -13.06
C ILE A 45 -0.53 -16.04 -11.84
N ALA A 46 -1.20 -15.49 -10.83
CA ALA A 46 -0.61 -15.10 -9.57
C ALA A 46 -1.60 -15.34 -8.43
N PHE A 47 -1.06 -15.48 -7.21
CA PHE A 47 -1.81 -15.38 -5.97
C PHE A 47 -1.92 -13.92 -5.56
N ALA A 48 -3.11 -13.50 -5.14
CA ALA A 48 -3.32 -12.22 -4.49
C ALA A 48 -3.52 -12.45 -2.99
N ALA A 49 -2.93 -11.59 -2.17
CA ALA A 49 -3.14 -11.58 -0.73
C ALA A 49 -3.44 -10.16 -0.26
N GLU A 50 -4.38 -10.05 0.67
CA GLU A 50 -4.63 -8.87 1.49
C GLU A 50 -4.18 -9.21 2.91
N ASP A 51 -3.43 -8.31 3.54
CA ASP A 51 -3.08 -8.41 4.95
C ASP A 51 -3.14 -7.02 5.58
N CYS A 52 -3.38 -6.97 6.89
CA CYS A 52 -3.47 -5.73 7.63
C CYS A 52 -2.51 -5.77 8.82
N THR A 53 -1.54 -4.86 8.85
CA THR A 53 -0.46 -4.87 9.85
C THR A 53 -0.45 -3.59 10.68
N SER A 54 -0.09 -3.70 11.95
CA SER A 54 0.05 -2.55 12.85
C SER A 54 1.30 -1.75 12.52
N VAL A 55 1.19 -0.43 12.58
CA VAL A 55 2.33 0.48 12.38
C VAL A 55 2.51 1.45 13.53
N ILE A 56 3.73 1.95 13.67
CA ILE A 56 4.00 3.09 14.55
C ILE A 56 3.29 4.30 13.97
N LYS A 57 2.37 4.89 14.74
CA LYS A 57 1.61 6.08 14.36
C LYS A 57 2.57 7.24 14.09
N LYS A 58 2.77 7.55 12.80
CA LYS A 58 3.59 8.68 12.36
C LYS A 58 2.97 9.27 11.10
N ILE A 59 2.75 10.57 11.11
CA ILE A 59 2.41 11.32 9.91
C ILE A 59 3.72 11.68 9.19
N SER A 60 3.78 11.40 7.90
CA SER A 60 4.87 11.84 7.03
C SER A 60 4.34 12.81 5.97
N TYR A 61 5.12 13.84 5.69
CA TYR A 61 4.84 14.75 4.59
C TYR A 61 5.64 14.32 3.36
N ASP A 62 4.96 14.20 2.22
CA ASP A 62 5.58 14.01 0.92
C ASP A 62 5.64 15.34 0.16
N THR A 63 6.86 15.83 -0.02
CA THR A 63 7.14 17.09 -0.73
C THR A 63 6.84 17.02 -2.22
N LEU A 64 6.84 15.84 -2.84
CA LEU A 64 6.62 15.72 -4.29
C LEU A 64 5.15 15.84 -4.65
N THR A 65 4.29 15.19 -3.88
CA THR A 65 2.84 15.19 -4.08
C THR A 65 2.15 16.29 -3.26
N ASN A 66 2.89 16.96 -2.38
CA ASN A 66 2.34 17.90 -1.41
C ASN A 66 1.20 17.28 -0.58
N SER A 67 1.41 16.04 -0.14
CA SER A 67 0.41 15.26 0.59
C SER A 67 0.97 14.72 1.92
N PHE A 68 0.07 14.37 2.82
CA PHE A 68 0.39 13.75 4.10
C PHE A 68 -0.04 12.28 4.08
N ALA A 69 0.80 11.39 4.60
CA ALA A 69 0.51 9.96 4.75
C ALA A 69 0.54 9.58 6.23
N GLY A 70 -0.26 8.58 6.61
CA GLY A 70 -0.36 8.08 7.99
C GLY A 70 -1.67 8.40 8.71
N PHE A 71 -2.59 9.09 8.05
CA PHE A 71 -4.00 9.16 8.44
C PHE A 71 -4.77 7.95 7.88
N SER A 72 -5.94 7.67 8.45
CA SER A 72 -6.80 6.60 7.91
C SER A 72 -7.42 7.06 6.59
N VAL A 73 -7.13 6.37 5.48
CA VAL A 73 -7.60 6.80 4.16
C VAL A 73 -9.10 6.49 4.01
N PRO A 74 -9.93 7.47 3.63
CA PRO A 74 -11.34 7.20 3.38
C PRO A 74 -11.52 6.33 2.13
N LEU A 75 -12.52 5.46 2.19
CA LEU A 75 -12.92 4.63 1.05
C LEU A 75 -14.05 5.32 0.28
N ASN A 76 -13.87 5.49 -1.03
CA ASN A 76 -14.93 5.87 -1.95
C ASN A 76 -15.36 4.63 -2.75
N ASP A 77 -16.62 4.20 -2.62
CA ASP A 77 -17.11 2.93 -3.19
C ASP A 77 -16.21 1.71 -2.87
N ARG A 78 -15.68 1.68 -1.63
CA ARG A 78 -14.74 0.66 -1.11
C ARG A 78 -13.33 0.69 -1.68
N ILE A 79 -13.02 1.63 -2.56
CA ILE A 79 -11.69 1.86 -3.09
C ILE A 79 -11.05 2.99 -2.28
N PRO A 80 -9.83 2.82 -1.75
CA PRO A 80 -9.17 3.88 -0.98
C PRO A 80 -8.85 5.08 -1.88
N ALA A 81 -9.12 6.28 -1.38
CA ALA A 81 -8.88 7.51 -2.12
C ALA A 81 -7.39 7.86 -2.18
N THR A 82 -6.79 7.74 -3.37
CA THR A 82 -5.40 8.10 -3.63
C THR A 82 -5.16 9.59 -3.36
N LEU A 83 -4.08 9.92 -2.65
CA LEU A 83 -3.67 11.30 -2.31
C LEU A 83 -4.76 12.14 -1.60
N HIS A 84 -5.61 11.52 -0.78
CA HIS A 84 -6.72 12.21 -0.11
C HIS A 84 -6.27 13.44 0.71
N TYR A 85 -5.17 13.30 1.46
CA TYR A 85 -4.65 14.36 2.33
C TYR A 85 -3.64 15.27 1.60
N GLN A 86 -4.02 15.77 0.42
CA GLN A 86 -3.27 16.74 -0.35
C GLN A 86 -3.85 18.16 -0.14
N THR A 87 -3.02 19.12 0.26
CA THR A 87 -3.49 20.50 0.49
C THR A 87 -2.36 21.51 0.41
N ASP A 88 -2.67 22.69 -0.10
CA ASP A 88 -1.86 23.93 -0.02
C ASP A 88 -2.30 24.83 1.14
N SER A 89 -3.43 24.53 1.78
CA SER A 89 -4.02 25.32 2.86
C SER A 89 -3.57 24.83 4.23
N PHE A 90 -2.89 25.72 4.98
CA PHE A 90 -2.53 25.49 6.39
C PHE A 90 -3.77 25.28 7.27
N ARG A 91 -4.89 25.94 6.96
CA ARG A 91 -6.14 25.75 7.73
C ARG A 91 -6.68 24.33 7.59
N ARG A 92 -6.70 23.78 6.37
CA ARG A 92 -7.08 22.37 6.12
C ARG A 92 -6.15 21.41 6.85
N LEU A 93 -4.85 21.70 6.83
CA LEU A 93 -3.87 20.89 7.56
C LEU A 93 -4.19 20.86 9.06
N LEU A 94 -4.43 22.02 9.66
CA LEU A 94 -4.79 22.13 11.08
C LEU A 94 -6.09 21.37 11.41
N GLU A 95 -7.08 21.46 10.51
CA GLU A 95 -8.34 20.73 10.63
C GLU A 95 -8.11 19.21 10.65
N TRP A 96 -7.25 18.68 9.77
CA TRP A 96 -6.94 17.24 9.74
C TRP A 96 -6.24 16.77 11.01
N PHE A 97 -5.21 17.48 11.46
CA PHE A 97 -4.50 17.12 12.70
C PHE A 97 -5.38 17.18 13.95
N SER A 98 -6.51 17.89 13.90
CA SER A 98 -7.44 18.02 15.01
C SER A 98 -8.61 17.04 14.96
N ARG A 99 -8.96 16.52 13.78
CA ARG A 99 -10.19 15.76 13.54
C ARG A 99 -9.98 14.35 13.01
N GLU A 100 -8.90 14.12 12.29
CA GLU A 100 -8.65 12.86 11.60
C GLU A 100 -7.87 11.92 12.50
N ASP A 101 -8.28 10.66 12.51
CA ASP A 101 -7.58 9.63 13.27
C ASP A 101 -6.32 9.17 12.54
N TYR A 102 -5.22 9.17 13.29
CA TYR A 102 -3.99 8.49 12.90
C TYR A 102 -4.30 7.03 12.58
N SER A 103 -3.74 6.55 11.49
CA SER A 103 -3.93 5.18 11.07
C SER A 103 -3.22 4.21 12.02
N PRO A 104 -3.94 3.37 12.80
CA PRO A 104 -3.31 2.34 13.62
C PRO A 104 -2.77 1.17 12.78
N LEU A 105 -3.30 0.96 11.58
CA LEU A 105 -2.98 -0.17 10.73
C LEU A 105 -2.60 0.30 9.32
N ILE A 106 -1.89 -0.53 8.57
CA ILE A 106 -1.76 -0.40 7.12
C ILE A 106 -2.39 -1.65 6.50
N ASN A 107 -3.32 -1.42 5.58
CA ASN A 107 -3.80 -2.48 4.72
C ASN A 107 -2.87 -2.60 3.50
N ILE A 108 -2.45 -3.82 3.16
CA ILE A 108 -1.55 -4.10 2.06
C ILE A 108 -2.16 -5.11 1.09
N TYR A 109 -2.03 -4.82 -0.20
CA TYR A 109 -2.35 -5.72 -1.29
C TYR A 109 -1.06 -6.21 -1.94
N MET A 110 -0.82 -7.52 -1.87
CA MET A 110 0.37 -8.17 -2.41
C MET A 110 -0.01 -9.15 -3.51
N ILE A 111 0.78 -9.20 -4.57
CA ILE A 111 0.65 -10.16 -5.66
C ILE A 111 1.90 -11.03 -5.71
N GLN A 112 1.73 -12.34 -5.63
CA GLN A 112 2.80 -13.33 -5.74
C GLN A 112 2.62 -14.17 -6.99
N ARG A 113 3.62 -14.14 -7.87
CA ARG A 113 3.63 -14.93 -9.09
C ARG A 113 3.72 -16.42 -8.79
N ILE A 114 3.06 -17.24 -9.61
CA ILE A 114 3.27 -18.69 -9.59
C ILE A 114 4.46 -19.00 -10.49
N THR A 115 5.54 -19.54 -9.92
CA THR A 115 6.74 -19.94 -10.66
C THR A 115 7.01 -21.44 -10.47
N ASN A 116 7.26 -22.15 -11.57
CA ASN A 116 7.67 -23.56 -11.55
C ASN A 116 9.15 -23.76 -11.16
N MET A 117 9.89 -22.67 -10.92
CA MET A 117 11.32 -22.71 -10.61
C MET A 117 11.57 -22.44 -9.13
N GLN A 118 12.61 -23.09 -8.57
CA GLN A 118 13.18 -22.91 -7.22
C GLN A 118 13.77 -21.50 -6.95
N VAL A 119 13.38 -20.49 -7.73
CA VAL A 119 13.75 -19.10 -7.49
C VAL A 119 12.69 -18.55 -6.55
N SER A 120 13.10 -17.89 -5.46
CA SER A 120 12.14 -17.41 -4.46
C SER A 120 11.08 -16.54 -5.14
N PRO A 121 9.80 -16.77 -4.85
CA PRO A 121 8.71 -16.04 -5.47
C PRO A 121 8.80 -14.58 -5.02
N ASN A 122 9.25 -13.70 -5.91
CA ASN A 122 9.39 -12.29 -5.59
C ASN A 122 8.00 -11.62 -5.66
N SER A 123 7.49 -11.27 -4.48
CA SER A 123 6.19 -10.65 -4.24
C SER A 123 6.17 -9.18 -4.67
N PHE A 124 5.03 -8.73 -5.16
CA PHE A 124 4.81 -7.38 -5.66
C PHE A 124 3.79 -6.65 -4.81
N LEU A 125 4.18 -5.51 -4.23
CA LEU A 125 3.24 -4.63 -3.54
C LEU A 125 2.38 -3.88 -4.57
N LEU A 126 1.09 -4.20 -4.61
CA LEU A 126 0.12 -3.60 -5.52
C LEU A 126 -0.40 -2.26 -5.00
N SER A 127 -0.75 -2.20 -3.72
CA SER A 127 -1.27 -0.99 -3.05
C SER A 127 -1.11 -1.12 -1.54
N ALA A 128 -0.95 0.01 -0.86
CA ALA A 128 -0.93 0.10 0.60
C ALA A 128 -1.57 1.42 1.07
N PHE A 129 -2.32 1.39 2.16
CA PHE A 129 -2.97 2.58 2.72
C PHE A 129 -3.28 2.45 4.20
N GLY A 130 -3.34 3.58 4.90
CA GLY A 130 -3.75 3.65 6.28
C GLY A 130 -5.21 3.21 6.50
N ALA A 131 -5.45 2.37 7.51
CA ALA A 131 -6.74 1.87 7.94
C ALA A 131 -6.91 1.93 9.46
N ASN A 132 -8.15 2.15 9.93
CA ASN A 132 -8.52 2.13 11.35
C ASN A 132 -9.33 0.90 11.81
N ASN A 133 -9.40 -0.15 10.98
CA ASN A 133 -10.14 -1.40 11.25
C ASN A 133 -11.65 -1.23 11.51
N GLU A 134 -12.23 -0.06 11.25
CA GLU A 134 -13.67 0.20 11.40
C GLU A 134 -14.50 -0.34 10.22
N TYR A 135 -13.92 -1.24 9.42
CA TYR A 135 -14.60 -1.88 8.31
C TYR A 135 -15.79 -2.68 8.80
N LYS A 136 -16.97 -2.46 8.20
CA LYS A 136 -18.14 -3.28 8.51
C LYS A 136 -17.98 -4.62 7.82
N SER A 137 -18.64 -5.65 8.34
CA SER A 137 -18.63 -7.00 7.77
C SER A 137 -19.03 -7.01 6.28
N ILE A 138 -19.91 -6.09 5.87
CA ILE A 138 -20.34 -5.93 4.48
C ILE A 138 -19.24 -5.38 3.56
N ASP A 139 -18.31 -4.59 4.11
CA ASP A 139 -17.18 -4.06 3.38
C ASP A 139 -16.13 -5.14 3.12
N ILE A 140 -16.06 -6.15 4.00
CA ILE A 140 -15.19 -7.32 3.82
C ILE A 140 -15.77 -8.28 2.77
N ILE A 141 -17.08 -8.57 2.83
CA ILE A 141 -17.73 -9.56 1.94
C ILE A 141 -17.77 -9.08 0.48
N ARG A 142 -17.81 -7.77 0.25
CA ARG A 142 -17.97 -7.19 -1.09
C ARG A 142 -16.68 -6.59 -1.66
N ARG A 143 -15.54 -6.95 -1.09
CA ARG A 143 -14.20 -6.70 -1.66
C ARG A 143 -13.85 -7.74 -2.71
#